data_AF-A0A4Q4PX83-F1
#
_entry.id   AF-A0A4Q4PX83-F1
#
_cell.length_a   1.000
_cell.length_b   1.000
_cell.length_c   1.000
_cell.angle_alpha   90.00
_cell.angle_beta   90.00
_cell.angle_gamma   90.00
#
_symmetry.space_group_name_H-M   'P 1'
#
loop_
_entity.id
_entity.type
_entity.pdbx_description
1 polymer ?
#
loop_
_entity_poly.entity_id
_entity_poly.type
_entity_poly.pdbx_seq_one_letter_code
_entity_poly.pdbx_strand_id
1 'polypeptide(L)'
;MSFESKIALALGGSSWQQLQDDSNTEPVIATEEDEDSDLDDEDEADIKPTEEVVVDPVKAKKQQKKKERFDQSIARDAGEILETIDKDELIPVAEQVVWDRDPELLCCYNWQASDDGTNTIFVPGEPAKWQQPPLPHTLKPDSGFTYSDYNYARQPRNPYLPMFHALNLMAPNTNFHDVDVLADRNNLRILLEFAQGKSNGPFRLNIYLVFNTLVIVRRESRWWKHADGKSYGFNFEKDFTRTTEGMEDATSHYRAIRYTMGPLNVVCRFEADAYDDGIIPDDLTQTEAAAVRGANEGGLAERGKFTYNAPIRVLQKGHIIPTSQMLELKTQAYNPEGAGLVQCQDQLWFGRTNLLFTGPYDKGLGTVNRVKKEDATDRVKIWESKQQEPLRKLVALLVRFRDVLKRERRPNRALVLVREGKSGPIVLRAMEERSAGVDREMREKFWPLPTHGNRGRGGGRGAFNGGHRGRGGQFVPAQGRGDFAPSYGRGQFMPAHNQGGFVPSRGRGQFVPPAQGRGDSAPSRGRGRGQHDASASYVPRGRGGRGGRGTSDAHSRK
;
A
#
# COMPACT_ATOMS: atom_id res chain seq x y z
N MET A 1 37.30 5.55 10.45
CA MET A 1 37.36 4.20 11.03
C MET A 1 36.70 3.23 10.06
N SER A 2 37.39 2.16 9.67
CA SER A 2 36.87 1.13 8.77
C SER A 2 35.75 0.32 9.45
N PHE A 3 34.94 -0.36 8.66
CA PHE A 3 33.85 -1.21 9.15
C PHE A 3 34.36 -2.32 10.08
N GLU A 4 35.52 -2.90 9.76
CA GLU A 4 36.17 -3.94 10.55
C GLU A 4 36.65 -3.43 11.91
N SER A 5 37.15 -2.19 11.98
CA SER A 5 37.61 -1.58 13.24
C SER A 5 36.46 -1.24 14.20
N LYS A 6 35.21 -1.16 13.71
CA LYS A 6 34.02 -1.03 14.58
C LYS A 6 33.53 -2.37 15.12
N ILE A 7 33.78 -3.46 14.41
CA ILE A 7 33.39 -4.82 14.82
C ILE A 7 34.38 -5.38 15.83
N ALA A 8 35.69 -5.17 15.64
CA ALA A 8 36.72 -5.60 16.58
C ALA A 8 36.57 -4.95 17.97
N LEU A 9 36.10 -3.69 18.00
CA LEU A 9 35.84 -2.93 19.22
C LEU A 9 34.57 -3.37 19.94
N ALA A 10 33.60 -3.94 19.21
CA ALA A 10 32.37 -4.48 19.77
C ALA A 10 32.51 -5.92 20.29
N LEU A 11 33.54 -6.66 19.82
CA LEU A 11 33.77 -8.07 20.14
C LEU A 11 34.99 -8.32 21.06
N GLY A 12 35.51 -7.29 21.72
CA GLY A 12 36.59 -7.45 22.69
C GLY A 12 37.91 -8.02 22.14
N GLY A 13 38.15 -7.91 20.82
CA GLY A 13 39.41 -8.34 20.18
C GLY A 13 39.46 -9.78 19.66
N SER A 14 38.36 -10.55 19.66
CA SER A 14 38.38 -11.93 19.14
C SER A 14 38.15 -11.99 17.61
N SER A 15 38.93 -12.86 16.93
CA SER A 15 38.92 -13.04 15.46
C SER A 15 37.71 -13.84 14.98
N TRP A 16 37.09 -13.37 13.89
CA TRP A 16 35.88 -13.94 13.25
C TRP A 16 36.04 -15.38 12.75
N GLN A 17 37.26 -15.89 12.60
CA GLN A 17 37.53 -17.22 12.03
C GLN A 17 37.37 -18.39 13.01
N GLN A 18 37.30 -18.13 14.33
CA GLN A 18 37.19 -19.20 15.33
C GLN A 18 35.74 -19.64 15.65
N LEU A 19 34.72 -19.00 15.07
CA LEU A 19 33.30 -19.31 15.33
C LEU A 19 32.64 -20.17 14.24
N GLN A 20 33.41 -20.69 13.27
CA GLN A 20 32.88 -21.51 12.17
C GLN A 20 33.03 -23.03 12.36
N ASP A 21 33.83 -23.51 13.32
CA ASP A 21 34.15 -24.95 13.43
C ASP A 21 33.35 -25.74 14.48
N ASP A 22 32.55 -25.11 15.35
CA ASP A 22 31.85 -25.81 16.44
C ASP A 22 30.35 -26.07 16.19
N SER A 23 30.00 -26.69 15.06
CA SER A 23 28.68 -27.32 14.95
C SER A 23 28.65 -28.51 14.00
N ASN A 24 29.23 -29.63 14.45
CA ASN A 24 28.90 -30.93 13.85
C ASN A 24 29.10 -32.08 14.86
N THR A 25 28.06 -32.46 15.59
CA THR A 25 27.84 -33.86 16.03
C THR A 25 26.45 -34.07 16.64
N GLU A 26 25.77 -35.10 16.16
CA GLU A 26 24.50 -35.66 16.66
C GLU A 26 24.72 -36.71 17.78
N PRO A 27 23.67 -37.14 18.51
CA PRO A 27 23.79 -37.61 19.90
C PRO A 27 23.82 -39.14 20.06
N VAL A 28 24.42 -39.62 21.16
CA VAL A 28 24.27 -41.01 21.67
C VAL A 28 24.14 -41.01 23.21
N ILE A 29 23.47 -42.06 23.70
CA ILE A 29 22.75 -42.25 24.96
C ILE A 29 23.58 -43.04 26.02
N ALA A 30 23.41 -42.65 27.30
CA ALA A 30 23.40 -43.39 28.59
C ALA A 30 24.66 -44.00 29.27
N THR A 31 24.47 -44.16 30.60
CA THR A 31 25.16 -44.92 31.68
C THR A 31 26.41 -44.25 32.30
N GLU A 32 26.40 -43.74 33.53
CA GLU A 32 26.33 -44.33 34.91
C GLU A 32 27.74 -44.58 35.51
N GLU A 33 27.93 -44.05 36.75
CA GLU A 33 28.90 -44.43 37.82
C GLU A 33 30.42 -44.30 37.51
N ASP A 34 31.38 -44.00 38.40
CA ASP A 34 31.51 -43.48 39.77
C ASP A 34 33.05 -43.24 39.99
N GLU A 35 33.40 -42.50 41.06
CA GLU A 35 34.68 -42.50 41.84
C GLU A 35 35.97 -41.78 41.36
N ASP A 36 36.29 -40.70 42.12
CA ASP A 36 37.54 -40.30 42.82
C ASP A 36 38.94 -40.38 42.17
N SER A 37 39.64 -39.22 42.10
CA SER A 37 40.93 -38.97 42.80
C SER A 37 41.57 -37.59 42.47
N ASP A 38 41.63 -36.73 43.50
CA ASP A 38 42.67 -35.76 43.95
C ASP A 38 43.85 -35.25 43.07
N LEU A 39 44.19 -33.96 43.31
CA LEU A 39 45.45 -33.17 43.08
C LEU A 39 45.66 -32.58 41.66
N ASP A 40 46.03 -31.31 41.40
CA ASP A 40 46.55 -30.16 42.17
C ASP A 40 46.31 -28.85 41.38
N ASP A 41 46.36 -27.73 42.12
CA ASP A 41 46.43 -26.28 41.82
C ASP A 41 46.71 -25.76 40.39
N GLU A 42 45.98 -24.71 39.97
CA GLU A 42 46.49 -23.32 39.81
C GLU A 42 45.48 -22.40 39.06
N ASP A 43 45.39 -21.16 39.55
CA ASP A 43 44.83 -19.93 38.97
C ASP A 43 43.31 -19.69 38.87
N GLU A 44 42.80 -19.01 39.91
CA GLU A 44 41.58 -18.20 39.90
C GLU A 44 41.60 -17.15 38.77
N ALA A 45 40.80 -17.39 37.73
CA ALA A 45 40.32 -16.35 36.84
C ALA A 45 38.84 -16.08 37.15
N ASP A 46 38.57 -14.89 37.68
CA ASP A 46 37.27 -14.30 37.98
C ASP A 46 36.23 -14.57 36.86
N ILE A 47 35.41 -15.61 37.03
CA ILE A 47 34.22 -15.85 36.20
C ILE A 47 33.18 -14.82 36.64
N LYS A 48 33.11 -13.69 35.93
CA LYS A 48 31.94 -12.81 36.00
C LYS A 48 30.70 -13.66 35.67
N PRO A 49 29.65 -13.65 36.50
CA PRO A 49 28.42 -14.32 36.17
C PRO A 49 27.93 -13.79 34.82
N THR A 50 27.77 -14.69 33.85
CA THR A 50 26.95 -14.43 32.68
C THR A 50 25.60 -13.95 33.20
N GLU A 51 25.30 -12.66 33.00
CA GLU A 51 23.96 -12.14 33.27
C GLU A 51 22.99 -13.02 32.49
N GLU A 52 22.26 -13.88 33.22
CA GLU A 52 21.11 -14.55 32.68
C GLU A 52 20.23 -13.47 32.08
N VAL A 53 20.04 -13.53 30.76
CA VAL A 53 19.04 -12.70 30.09
C VAL A 53 17.70 -13.16 30.68
N VAL A 54 17.26 -12.47 31.74
CA VAL A 54 15.93 -12.69 32.34
C VAL A 54 14.93 -12.26 31.28
N VAL A 55 14.56 -13.19 30.41
CA VAL A 55 13.51 -12.99 29.42
C VAL A 55 12.23 -12.90 30.22
N ASP A 56 11.75 -11.67 30.42
CA ASP A 56 10.47 -11.38 31.07
C ASP A 56 9.41 -12.40 30.62
N PRO A 57 8.96 -13.29 31.53
CA PRO A 57 8.11 -14.43 31.18
C PRO A 57 6.78 -13.98 30.55
N VAL A 58 6.34 -12.74 30.81
CA VAL A 58 5.17 -12.14 30.18
C VAL A 58 5.44 -11.81 28.70
N LYS A 59 6.64 -11.28 28.38
CA LYS A 59 7.05 -11.02 27.00
C LYS A 59 7.25 -12.32 26.23
N ALA A 60 7.87 -13.33 26.83
CA ALA A 60 8.04 -14.65 26.22
C ALA A 60 6.69 -15.28 25.87
N LYS A 61 5.76 -15.32 26.83
CA LYS A 61 4.39 -15.85 26.63
C LYS A 61 3.62 -15.07 25.55
N LYS A 62 3.79 -13.75 25.47
CA LYS A 62 3.19 -12.91 24.41
C LYS A 62 3.77 -13.21 23.03
N GLN A 63 5.09 -13.43 22.93
CA GLN A 63 5.76 -13.81 21.70
C GLN A 63 5.35 -15.21 21.23
N GLN A 64 5.30 -16.19 22.14
CA GLN A 64 4.82 -17.54 21.86
C GLN A 64 3.39 -17.52 21.33
N LYS A 65 2.46 -16.84 22.01
CA LYS A 65 1.07 -16.69 21.55
C LYS A 65 0.97 -15.98 20.19
N LYS A 66 1.89 -15.07 19.88
CA LYS A 66 1.96 -14.42 18.56
C LYS A 66 2.42 -15.40 17.48
N LYS A 67 3.42 -16.23 17.79
CA LYS A 67 3.92 -17.30 16.90
C LYS A 67 2.83 -18.33 16.62
N GLU A 68 2.23 -18.92 17.66
CA GLU A 68 1.15 -19.91 17.52
C GLU A 68 -0.02 -19.42 16.66
N ARG A 69 -0.42 -18.16 16.85
CA ARG A 69 -1.48 -17.53 16.02
C ARG A 69 -1.06 -17.33 14.58
N PHE A 70 0.20 -17.00 14.36
CA PHE A 70 0.73 -16.85 13.02
C PHE A 70 0.83 -18.21 12.34
N ASP A 71 1.28 -19.25 13.04
CA ASP A 71 1.31 -20.63 12.55
C ASP A 71 -0.10 -21.13 12.20
N GLN A 72 -1.10 -20.84 13.04
CA GLN A 72 -2.52 -21.08 12.72
C GLN A 72 -2.97 -20.33 11.46
N SER A 73 -2.51 -19.08 11.29
CA SER A 73 -2.79 -18.29 10.09
C SER A 73 -2.09 -18.85 8.85
N ILE A 74 -0.92 -19.48 8.98
CA ILE A 74 -0.25 -20.17 7.87
C ILE A 74 -1.02 -21.42 7.48
N ALA A 75 -1.33 -22.27 8.47
CA ALA A 75 -2.00 -23.55 8.26
C ALA A 75 -3.42 -23.40 7.67
N ARG A 76 -4.05 -22.24 7.86
CA ARG A 76 -5.39 -21.99 7.37
C ARG A 76 -5.43 -21.90 5.84
N ASP A 77 -6.12 -22.86 5.23
CA ASP A 77 -6.40 -22.95 3.79
C ASP A 77 -5.14 -23.22 2.92
N ALA A 78 -4.03 -23.66 3.54
CA ALA A 78 -2.77 -23.95 2.87
C ALA A 78 -2.52 -25.46 2.83
N GLY A 79 -2.44 -26.02 1.62
CA GLY A 79 -2.16 -27.43 1.36
C GLY A 79 -0.67 -27.71 1.19
N GLU A 80 -0.39 -28.66 0.29
CA GLU A 80 0.96 -29.11 -0.04
C GLU A 80 1.87 -27.98 -0.57
N ILE A 81 3.18 -28.12 -0.35
CA ILE A 81 4.18 -27.20 -0.87
C ILE A 81 4.37 -27.49 -2.36
N LEU A 82 4.20 -26.45 -3.17
CA LEU A 82 4.39 -26.51 -4.62
C LEU A 82 5.76 -25.98 -5.04
N GLU A 83 6.25 -24.95 -4.34
CA GLU A 83 7.57 -24.39 -4.61
C GLU A 83 8.14 -23.70 -3.38
N THR A 84 9.46 -23.79 -3.22
CA THR A 84 10.24 -23.01 -2.25
C THR A 84 11.19 -22.12 -3.06
N ILE A 85 11.23 -20.83 -2.72
CA ILE A 85 12.01 -19.82 -3.44
C ILE A 85 12.94 -19.16 -2.43
N ASP A 86 14.24 -19.44 -2.56
CA ASP A 86 15.27 -18.71 -1.84
C ASP A 86 15.56 -17.36 -2.53
N LYS A 87 15.97 -16.36 -1.75
CA LYS A 87 16.38 -15.05 -2.30
C LYS A 87 17.58 -15.16 -3.23
N ASP A 88 18.47 -16.12 -2.97
CA ASP A 88 19.72 -16.29 -3.70
C ASP A 88 19.50 -17.01 -5.05
N GLU A 89 18.35 -17.67 -5.23
CA GLU A 89 17.90 -18.20 -6.52
C GLU A 89 17.33 -17.12 -7.47
N LEU A 90 17.02 -15.93 -6.95
CA LEU A 90 16.43 -14.87 -7.77
C LEU A 90 17.48 -14.22 -8.66
N ILE A 91 17.42 -14.56 -9.95
CA ILE A 91 18.21 -13.88 -10.98
C ILE A 91 17.49 -12.58 -11.36
N PRO A 92 18.13 -11.40 -11.22
CA PRO A 92 17.53 -10.14 -11.62
C PRO A 92 17.22 -10.13 -13.13
N VAL A 93 16.03 -9.66 -13.54
CA VAL A 93 15.68 -9.46 -14.97
C VAL A 93 16.65 -8.52 -15.66
N ALA A 94 16.85 -8.55 -16.97
CA ALA A 94 17.88 -7.73 -17.65
C ALA A 94 17.57 -6.21 -17.61
N GLU A 95 16.29 -5.86 -17.73
CA GLU A 95 15.81 -4.50 -17.83
C GLU A 95 15.99 -3.72 -16.52
N GLN A 96 16.31 -2.42 -16.63
CA GLN A 96 16.31 -1.52 -15.48
C GLN A 96 14.88 -1.26 -15.02
N VAL A 97 14.70 -1.06 -13.71
CA VAL A 97 13.39 -0.77 -13.12
C VAL A 97 13.40 0.69 -12.70
N VAL A 98 12.77 1.54 -13.52
CA VAL A 98 12.83 3.00 -13.38
C VAL A 98 11.45 3.62 -13.21
N TRP A 99 11.41 4.77 -12.57
CA TRP A 99 10.30 5.70 -12.54
C TRP A 99 10.64 6.93 -13.39
N ASP A 100 10.40 6.85 -14.68
CA ASP A 100 10.79 7.87 -15.67
C ASP A 100 9.59 8.57 -16.32
N ARG A 101 8.37 8.17 -15.97
CA ARG A 101 7.12 8.71 -16.51
C ARG A 101 6.08 8.83 -15.41
N ASP A 102 5.13 9.74 -15.61
CA ASP A 102 3.99 9.86 -14.72
C ASP A 102 3.11 8.61 -14.78
N PRO A 103 2.58 8.16 -13.63
CA PRO A 103 1.64 7.07 -13.62
C PRO A 103 0.29 7.51 -14.18
N GLU A 104 -0.49 6.56 -14.67
CA GLU A 104 -1.89 6.77 -14.99
C GLU A 104 -2.75 6.58 -13.73
N LEU A 105 -3.54 7.59 -13.36
CA LEU A 105 -4.58 7.41 -12.36
C LEU A 105 -5.75 6.62 -12.94
N LEU A 106 -6.03 5.44 -12.38
CA LEU A 106 -7.19 4.63 -12.78
C LEU A 106 -8.44 4.99 -11.97
N CYS A 107 -8.30 5.08 -10.65
CA CYS A 107 -9.36 5.52 -9.76
C CYS A 107 -8.84 5.96 -8.39
N CYS A 108 -9.63 6.75 -7.68
CA CYS A 108 -9.42 7.06 -6.28
C CYS A 108 -10.74 7.06 -5.51
N TYR A 109 -10.65 6.89 -4.18
CA TYR A 109 -11.80 6.86 -3.30
C TYR A 109 -11.42 7.03 -1.83
N ASN A 110 -12.35 7.47 -0.99
CA ASN A 110 -12.26 7.35 0.47
C ASN A 110 -13.30 6.35 0.98
N TRP A 111 -13.10 5.82 2.18
CA TRP A 111 -14.20 5.21 2.92
C TRP A 111 -14.95 6.26 3.73
N GLN A 112 -16.25 6.06 3.92
CA GLN A 112 -17.02 6.82 4.90
C GLN A 112 -16.67 6.34 6.32
N ALA A 113 -16.41 7.23 7.27
CA ALA A 113 -16.00 6.88 8.63
C ALA A 113 -17.13 6.22 9.39
N SER A 114 -18.36 6.71 9.19
CA SER A 114 -19.60 6.12 9.74
C SER A 114 -19.60 4.59 9.65
N ASP A 115 -19.87 3.96 10.79
CA ASP A 115 -19.77 2.52 10.95
C ASP A 115 -21.05 1.77 10.60
N ASP A 116 -21.68 2.24 9.54
CA ASP A 116 -23.10 2.42 9.49
C ASP A 116 -23.90 1.18 9.01
N GLY A 117 -23.22 0.05 8.84
CA GLY A 117 -23.82 -1.14 8.25
C GLY A 117 -23.70 -1.16 6.75
N THR A 118 -23.52 0.01 6.16
CA THR A 118 -23.11 0.10 4.79
C THR A 118 -21.60 0.00 4.67
N ASN A 119 -21.19 -0.47 3.50
CA ASN A 119 -19.83 -0.32 3.03
C ASN A 119 -19.82 0.87 2.06
N THR A 120 -19.84 2.09 2.60
CA THR A 120 -19.88 3.31 1.76
C THR A 120 -18.48 3.81 1.42
N ILE A 121 -18.27 4.09 0.13
CA ILE A 121 -17.09 4.81 -0.39
C ILE A 121 -17.51 6.13 -1.05
N PHE A 122 -16.61 7.11 -1.00
CA PHE A 122 -16.73 8.37 -1.74
C PHE A 122 -15.85 8.29 -2.98
N VAL A 123 -16.39 8.58 -4.16
CA VAL A 123 -15.67 8.52 -5.45
C VAL A 123 -15.84 9.84 -6.18
N PRO A 124 -14.78 10.50 -6.66
CA PRO A 124 -13.36 10.12 -6.55
C PRO A 124 -12.81 10.20 -5.11
N GLY A 125 -13.59 10.75 -4.17
CA GLY A 125 -13.08 11.08 -2.85
C GLY A 125 -12.07 12.24 -2.94
N GLU A 126 -11.45 12.57 -1.81
CA GLU A 126 -10.49 13.66 -1.70
C GLU A 126 -9.53 13.37 -0.52
N PRO A 127 -8.20 13.49 -0.70
CA PRO A 127 -7.27 13.44 0.42
C PRO A 127 -7.37 14.73 1.25
N ALA A 128 -6.89 14.70 2.49
CA ALA A 128 -6.87 15.90 3.33
C ALA A 128 -5.87 16.93 2.77
N LYS A 129 -6.23 18.22 2.82
CA LYS A 129 -5.35 19.30 2.39
C LYS A 129 -4.33 19.59 3.47
N TRP A 130 -3.06 19.74 3.11
CA TRP A 130 -2.02 20.22 4.02
C TRP A 130 -2.40 21.58 4.61
N GLN A 131 -2.41 21.67 5.94
CA GLN A 131 -2.65 22.89 6.66
C GLN A 131 -1.82 22.92 7.95
N GLN A 132 -0.71 23.66 7.91
CA GLN A 132 0.19 23.74 9.05
C GLN A 132 -0.35 24.68 10.14
N PRO A 133 -0.43 24.26 11.42
CA PRO A 133 -0.67 25.16 12.54
C PRO A 133 0.57 26.03 12.84
N PRO A 134 0.42 27.11 13.66
CA PRO A 134 1.56 27.85 14.18
C PRO A 134 2.52 26.93 14.94
N LEU A 135 3.83 27.13 14.74
CA LEU A 135 4.88 26.38 15.44
C LEU A 135 5.49 27.23 16.57
N PRO A 136 5.91 26.62 17.69
CA PRO A 136 5.87 25.18 17.98
C PRO A 136 4.45 24.66 18.23
N HIS A 137 4.16 23.42 17.81
CA HIS A 137 2.86 22.76 18.00
C HIS A 137 3.04 21.44 18.75
N THR A 138 2.30 21.26 19.84
CA THR A 138 2.39 20.03 20.67
C THR A 138 1.31 19.04 20.28
N LEU A 139 1.75 17.88 19.78
CA LEU A 139 0.87 16.79 19.38
C LEU A 139 0.36 16.01 20.60
N LYS A 140 -0.89 15.58 20.54
CA LYS A 140 -1.39 14.55 21.46
C LYS A 140 -0.78 13.20 21.08
N PRO A 141 -0.41 12.34 22.05
CA PRO A 141 0.01 10.99 21.75
C PRO A 141 -1.10 10.18 21.06
N ASP A 142 -0.72 9.35 20.09
CA ASP A 142 -1.63 8.44 19.43
C ASP A 142 -2.20 7.44 20.45
N SER A 143 -3.52 7.33 20.51
CA SER A 143 -4.20 6.46 21.46
C SER A 143 -5.44 5.81 20.84
N GLY A 144 -5.87 4.71 21.44
CA GLY A 144 -7.07 3.99 21.02
C GLY A 144 -6.83 3.02 19.87
N PHE A 145 -7.94 2.54 19.31
CA PHE A 145 -7.96 1.55 18.25
C PHE A 145 -8.18 2.20 16.90
N THR A 146 -7.32 1.88 15.94
CA THR A 146 -7.45 2.30 14.55
C THR A 146 -7.36 1.11 13.61
N TYR A 147 -7.95 1.23 12.43
CA TYR A 147 -7.74 0.27 11.37
C TYR A 147 -6.40 0.53 10.69
N SER A 148 -5.70 -0.55 10.38
CA SER A 148 -4.46 -0.51 9.61
C SER A 148 -4.71 -0.31 8.13
N ASP A 149 -5.89 -0.72 7.66
CA ASP A 149 -6.35 -0.62 6.28
C ASP A 149 -7.87 -0.85 6.24
N TYR A 150 -8.64 0.15 5.79
CA TYR A 150 -10.10 0.08 5.74
C TYR A 150 -10.60 -0.93 4.71
N ASN A 151 -9.88 -1.15 3.61
CA ASN A 151 -10.29 -2.10 2.57
C ASN A 151 -10.35 -3.52 3.12
N TYR A 152 -9.34 -3.92 3.89
CA TYR A 152 -9.31 -5.24 4.50
C TYR A 152 -10.18 -5.34 5.75
N ALA A 153 -10.33 -4.24 6.51
CA ALA A 153 -11.19 -4.23 7.68
C ALA A 153 -12.67 -4.40 7.31
N ARG A 154 -13.11 -3.75 6.22
CA ARG A 154 -14.51 -3.76 5.78
C ARG A 154 -14.81 -4.86 4.76
N GLN A 155 -13.83 -5.23 3.93
CA GLN A 155 -13.95 -6.26 2.89
C GLN A 155 -12.79 -7.29 2.97
N PRO A 156 -12.66 -8.05 4.07
CA PRO A 156 -11.52 -8.96 4.28
C PRO A 156 -11.41 -10.10 3.25
N ARG A 157 -12.51 -10.44 2.55
CA ARG A 157 -12.53 -11.47 1.51
C ARG A 157 -12.31 -10.94 0.10
N ASN A 158 -12.60 -9.66 -0.13
CA ASN A 158 -12.47 -9.01 -1.44
C ASN A 158 -12.03 -7.55 -1.25
N PRO A 159 -10.80 -7.31 -0.77
CA PRO A 159 -10.36 -5.97 -0.40
C PRO A 159 -10.24 -5.05 -1.62
N TYR A 160 -10.14 -5.58 -2.85
CA TYR A 160 -10.15 -4.77 -4.08
C TYR A 160 -11.54 -4.38 -4.57
N LEU A 161 -12.62 -4.92 -3.99
CA LEU A 161 -13.99 -4.56 -4.36
C LEU A 161 -14.27 -3.05 -4.40
N PRO A 162 -13.95 -2.25 -3.37
CA PRO A 162 -14.15 -0.79 -3.42
C PRO A 162 -13.38 -0.12 -4.57
N MET A 163 -12.16 -0.61 -4.88
CA MET A 163 -11.38 -0.11 -6.00
C MET A 163 -12.07 -0.38 -7.33
N PHE A 164 -12.60 -1.58 -7.54
CA PHE A 164 -13.32 -1.90 -8.79
C PHE A 164 -14.64 -1.12 -8.92
N HIS A 165 -15.35 -0.84 -7.83
CA HIS A 165 -16.51 0.05 -7.85
C HIS A 165 -16.13 1.49 -8.23
N ALA A 166 -15.05 2.02 -7.65
CA ALA A 166 -14.53 3.34 -8.02
C ALA A 166 -14.08 3.38 -9.48
N LEU A 167 -13.36 2.35 -9.94
CA LEU A 167 -12.91 2.19 -11.32
C LEU A 167 -14.07 2.12 -12.31
N ASN A 168 -15.16 1.44 -11.96
CA ASN A 168 -16.33 1.34 -12.84
C ASN A 168 -16.99 2.70 -13.08
N LEU A 169 -16.85 3.66 -12.15
CA LEU A 169 -17.35 5.02 -12.34
C LEU A 169 -16.34 5.92 -13.05
N MET A 170 -15.08 5.87 -12.62
CA MET A 170 -14.05 6.80 -13.10
C MET A 170 -13.46 6.42 -14.46
N ALA A 171 -13.31 5.12 -14.72
CA ALA A 171 -12.71 4.59 -15.94
C ALA A 171 -13.41 3.28 -16.37
N PRO A 172 -14.70 3.32 -16.75
CA PRO A 172 -15.54 2.14 -17.04
C PRO A 172 -15.07 1.28 -18.20
N ASN A 173 -14.20 1.82 -19.06
CA ASN A 173 -13.67 1.16 -20.25
C ASN A 173 -12.27 0.55 -20.01
N THR A 174 -11.76 0.64 -18.78
CA THR A 174 -10.47 0.05 -18.43
C THR A 174 -10.52 -1.46 -18.65
N ASN A 175 -9.50 -1.98 -19.31
CA ASN A 175 -9.29 -3.40 -19.53
C ASN A 175 -8.09 -3.84 -18.69
N PHE A 176 -8.20 -4.98 -18.01
CA PHE A 176 -7.14 -5.53 -17.18
C PHE A 176 -6.42 -6.72 -17.85
N HIS A 177 -6.77 -7.11 -19.08
CA HIS A 177 -6.05 -8.16 -19.82
C HIS A 177 -4.58 -7.79 -20.10
N ASP A 178 -4.27 -6.49 -20.17
CA ASP A 178 -2.91 -5.95 -20.34
C ASP A 178 -2.21 -5.63 -18.99
N VAL A 179 -2.86 -5.90 -17.85
CA VAL A 179 -2.28 -5.72 -16.51
C VAL A 179 -1.61 -7.02 -16.07
N ASP A 180 -0.32 -6.95 -15.76
CA ASP A 180 0.45 -8.11 -15.30
C ASP A 180 0.30 -8.34 -13.80
N VAL A 181 0.25 -7.28 -13.01
CA VAL A 181 0.20 -7.34 -11.54
C VAL A 181 -0.78 -6.31 -10.99
N LEU A 182 -1.69 -6.75 -10.11
CA LEU A 182 -2.50 -5.92 -9.23
C LEU A 182 -2.08 -6.20 -7.78
N ALA A 183 -1.56 -5.19 -7.10
CA ALA A 183 -1.06 -5.32 -5.73
C ALA A 183 -1.22 -4.03 -4.93
N ASP A 184 -1.32 -4.14 -3.60
CA ASP A 184 -1.19 -2.97 -2.75
C ASP A 184 0.29 -2.59 -2.62
N ARG A 185 0.59 -1.29 -2.45
CA ARG A 185 1.94 -0.76 -2.19
C ARG A 185 2.66 -1.54 -1.10
N ASN A 186 1.95 -1.89 -0.03
CA ASN A 186 2.52 -2.68 1.07
C ASN A 186 2.91 -4.11 0.67
N ASN A 187 2.19 -4.75 -0.26
CA ASN A 187 2.58 -6.09 -0.75
C ASN A 187 3.91 -6.01 -1.50
N LEU A 188 4.04 -5.04 -2.41
CA LEU A 188 5.25 -4.83 -3.20
C LEU A 188 6.45 -4.48 -2.30
N ARG A 189 6.23 -3.68 -1.25
CA ARG A 189 7.28 -3.36 -0.26
C ARG A 189 7.77 -4.60 0.48
N ILE A 190 6.87 -5.42 1.03
CA ILE A 190 7.27 -6.64 1.76
C ILE A 190 8.04 -7.61 0.85
N LEU A 191 7.63 -7.73 -0.42
CA LEU A 191 8.33 -8.56 -1.41
C LEU A 191 9.69 -7.96 -1.82
N LEU A 192 9.79 -6.64 -1.93
CA LEU A 192 11.07 -5.95 -2.15
C LEU A 192 12.03 -6.21 -1.00
N GLU A 193 11.55 -6.16 0.25
CA GLU A 193 12.37 -6.44 1.42
C GLU A 193 12.89 -7.89 1.44
N PHE A 194 12.09 -8.86 0.97
CA PHE A 194 12.58 -10.22 0.72
C PHE A 194 13.68 -10.25 -0.34
N ALA A 195 13.49 -9.57 -1.47
CA ALA A 195 14.50 -9.48 -2.54
C ALA A 195 15.78 -8.74 -2.10
N GLN A 196 15.68 -7.84 -1.12
CA GLN A 196 16.82 -7.18 -0.46
C GLN A 196 17.54 -8.10 0.54
N GLY A 197 17.00 -9.28 0.84
CA GLY A 197 17.51 -10.18 1.87
C GLY A 197 17.28 -9.71 3.29
N LYS A 198 16.32 -8.80 3.52
CA LYS A 198 15.97 -8.36 4.87
C LYS A 198 15.27 -9.47 5.65
N SER A 199 15.50 -9.46 6.96
CA SER A 199 14.90 -10.41 7.90
C SER A 199 13.54 -9.93 8.42
N ASN A 200 12.60 -9.63 7.50
CA ASN A 200 11.32 -8.97 7.79
C ASN A 200 10.11 -9.93 7.90
N GLY A 201 10.35 -11.24 8.01
CA GLY A 201 9.29 -12.20 8.28
C GLY A 201 8.79 -12.18 9.74
N PRO A 202 7.70 -12.90 10.02
CA PRO A 202 7.02 -13.77 9.07
C PRO A 202 5.76 -13.10 8.47
N PHE A 203 5.36 -13.51 7.26
CA PHE A 203 4.19 -12.94 6.58
C PHE A 203 3.45 -13.97 5.71
N ARG A 204 2.18 -13.67 5.43
CA ARG A 204 1.32 -14.47 4.55
C ARG A 204 0.62 -13.56 3.54
N LEU A 205 0.68 -13.96 2.27
CA LEU A 205 -0.08 -13.40 1.16
C LEU A 205 -0.88 -14.52 0.49
N ASN A 206 -2.05 -14.20 -0.02
CA ASN A 206 -2.73 -15.04 -0.99
C ASN A 206 -2.49 -14.45 -2.37
N ILE A 207 -2.11 -15.28 -3.34
CA ILE A 207 -1.91 -14.86 -4.72
C ILE A 207 -2.87 -15.59 -5.64
N TYR A 208 -3.40 -14.88 -6.63
CA TYR A 208 -4.40 -15.37 -7.57
C TYR A 208 -3.96 -15.02 -8.99
N LEU A 209 -4.31 -15.86 -9.96
CA LEU A 209 -4.14 -15.57 -11.38
C LEU A 209 -5.50 -15.40 -12.06
N VAL A 210 -5.91 -14.15 -12.18
CA VAL A 210 -7.11 -13.75 -12.93
C VAL A 210 -6.71 -13.55 -14.38
N PHE A 211 -7.07 -14.50 -15.24
CA PHE A 211 -6.56 -14.59 -16.62
C PHE A 211 -5.03 -14.61 -16.69
N ASN A 212 -4.39 -13.47 -16.95
CA ASN A 212 -2.94 -13.30 -16.98
C ASN A 212 -2.42 -12.34 -15.89
N THR A 213 -3.32 -11.75 -15.11
CA THR A 213 -3.01 -10.78 -14.06
C THR A 213 -2.79 -11.48 -12.73
N LEU A 214 -1.61 -11.27 -12.13
CA LEU A 214 -1.31 -11.65 -10.76
C LEU A 214 -2.02 -10.69 -9.81
N VAL A 215 -2.94 -11.19 -8.99
CA VAL A 215 -3.60 -10.41 -7.94
C VAL A 215 -3.04 -10.86 -6.59
N ILE A 216 -2.47 -9.92 -5.83
CA ILE A 216 -1.85 -10.19 -4.53
C ILE A 216 -2.72 -9.63 -3.42
N VAL A 217 -3.12 -10.47 -2.46
CA VAL A 217 -3.99 -10.08 -1.36
C VAL A 217 -3.31 -10.39 -0.03
N ARG A 218 -3.24 -9.41 0.86
CA ARG A 218 -2.70 -9.64 2.22
C ARG A 218 -3.63 -10.53 3.05
N ARG A 219 -3.09 -11.53 3.75
CA ARG A 219 -3.84 -12.34 4.71
C ARG A 219 -3.26 -12.18 6.10
N GLU A 220 -3.74 -11.15 6.79
CA GLU A 220 -3.48 -10.94 8.21
C GLU A 220 -4.71 -11.27 9.06
N SER A 221 -4.48 -11.76 10.27
CA SER A 221 -5.55 -12.11 11.21
C SER A 221 -6.09 -10.91 12.00
N ARG A 222 -5.42 -9.75 11.96
CA ARG A 222 -5.82 -8.53 12.68
C ARG A 222 -5.52 -7.27 11.89
N TRP A 223 -6.57 -6.50 11.63
CA TRP A 223 -6.50 -5.18 10.99
C TRP A 223 -6.53 -4.04 12.03
N TRP A 224 -6.78 -4.36 13.30
CA TRP A 224 -6.76 -3.40 14.39
C TRP A 224 -5.33 -3.13 14.87
N LYS A 225 -4.94 -1.85 14.87
CA LYS A 225 -3.79 -1.32 15.60
C LYS A 225 -4.29 -0.68 16.89
N HIS A 226 -3.61 -0.98 17.99
CA HIS A 226 -3.81 -0.26 19.24
C HIS A 226 -2.59 0.64 19.43
N ALA A 227 -2.81 1.96 19.42
CA ALA A 227 -1.76 2.91 19.72
C ALA A 227 -1.57 2.98 21.25
N ASP A 228 -0.33 2.82 21.70
CA ASP A 228 0.04 2.73 23.12
C ASP A 228 0.50 4.07 23.71
N GLY A 229 0.23 5.19 23.02
CA GLY A 229 0.65 6.52 23.46
C GLY A 229 2.12 6.85 23.15
N LYS A 230 2.83 6.04 22.35
CA LYS A 230 4.26 6.26 22.07
C LYS A 230 4.57 6.86 20.70
N SER A 231 3.60 6.87 19.79
CA SER A 231 3.71 7.51 18.48
C SER A 231 2.85 8.76 18.39
N TYR A 232 3.12 9.59 17.38
CA TYR A 232 2.41 10.84 17.12
C TYR A 232 1.97 10.95 15.64
N GLY A 233 2.03 9.87 14.88
CA GLY A 233 1.81 9.89 13.43
C GLY A 233 0.38 10.27 13.06
N PHE A 234 -0.59 9.63 13.71
CA PHE A 234 -2.00 9.90 13.42
C PHE A 234 -2.40 11.32 13.84
N ASN A 235 -1.96 11.77 15.01
CA ASN A 235 -2.25 13.14 15.44
C ASN A 235 -1.44 14.18 14.65
N PHE A 236 -0.26 13.84 14.13
CA PHE A 236 0.46 14.72 13.21
C PHE A 236 -0.33 14.93 11.91
N GLU A 237 -0.78 13.85 11.27
CA GLU A 237 -1.63 13.94 10.08
C GLU A 237 -2.90 14.75 10.36
N LYS A 238 -3.57 14.45 11.48
CA LYS A 238 -4.81 15.14 11.87
C LYS A 238 -4.62 16.63 12.15
N ASP A 239 -3.59 17.02 12.89
CA ASP A 239 -3.39 18.41 13.33
C ASP A 239 -2.78 19.27 12.21
N PHE A 240 -2.11 18.66 11.23
CA PHE A 240 -1.43 19.34 10.12
C PHE A 240 -2.16 19.21 8.77
N THR A 241 -3.39 18.69 8.78
CA THR A 241 -4.24 18.63 7.59
C THR A 241 -5.65 19.08 7.91
N ARG A 242 -6.40 19.39 6.85
CA ARG A 242 -7.82 19.75 6.95
C ARG A 242 -8.59 19.06 5.84
N THR A 243 -9.73 18.48 6.20
CA THR A 243 -10.71 17.97 5.23
C THR A 243 -11.46 19.14 4.58
N THR A 244 -11.71 19.03 3.29
CA THR A 244 -12.58 19.95 2.54
C THR A 244 -14.02 19.86 3.02
N GLU A 245 -14.78 20.94 2.87
CA GLU A 245 -16.20 20.98 3.23
C GLU A 245 -17.00 19.86 2.52
N GLY A 246 -17.80 19.12 3.28
CA GLY A 246 -18.58 17.97 2.78
C GLY A 246 -17.83 16.63 2.77
N MET A 247 -16.54 16.63 3.13
CA MET A 247 -15.67 15.45 3.25
C MET A 247 -15.26 15.15 4.70
N GLU A 248 -15.95 15.71 5.70
CA GLU A 248 -15.61 15.57 7.13
C GLU A 248 -15.75 14.13 7.66
N ASP A 249 -16.58 13.32 6.99
CA ASP A 249 -16.81 11.90 7.29
C ASP A 249 -15.97 10.99 6.38
N ALA A 250 -14.98 11.52 5.65
CA ALA A 250 -14.04 10.71 4.88
C ALA A 250 -12.89 10.20 5.76
N THR A 251 -12.47 8.94 5.56
CA THR A 251 -11.27 8.38 6.19
C THR A 251 -10.09 8.41 5.21
N SER A 252 -9.22 7.39 5.26
CA SER A 252 -8.10 7.17 4.34
C SER A 252 -8.50 7.35 2.86
N HIS A 253 -7.69 8.11 2.12
CA HIS A 253 -7.82 8.29 0.69
C HIS A 253 -6.97 7.25 -0.05
N TYR A 254 -7.60 6.43 -0.88
CA TYR A 254 -6.94 5.39 -1.66
C TYR A 254 -6.87 5.78 -3.13
N ARG A 255 -5.72 5.50 -3.76
CA ARG A 255 -5.52 5.63 -5.20
C ARG A 255 -5.11 4.28 -5.78
N ALA A 256 -5.58 3.99 -6.99
CA ALA A 256 -5.05 2.94 -7.84
C ALA A 256 -4.44 3.58 -9.07
N ILE A 257 -3.13 3.38 -9.24
CA ILE A 257 -2.36 3.93 -10.35
C ILE A 257 -1.75 2.81 -11.18
N ARG A 258 -1.56 3.06 -12.48
CA ARG A 258 -0.94 2.15 -13.43
C ARG A 258 0.40 2.69 -13.90
N TYR A 259 1.43 1.86 -13.88
CA TYR A 259 2.76 2.20 -14.38
C TYR A 259 3.56 0.96 -14.75
N THR A 260 4.63 1.15 -15.52
CA THR A 260 5.59 0.08 -15.83
C THR A 260 6.59 -0.13 -14.70
N MET A 261 6.88 -1.39 -14.39
CA MET A 261 7.94 -1.80 -13.46
C MET A 261 8.83 -2.82 -14.16
N GLY A 262 9.88 -2.33 -14.82
CA GLY A 262 10.61 -3.12 -15.81
C GLY A 262 9.66 -3.57 -16.92
N PRO A 263 9.60 -4.87 -17.27
CA PRO A 263 8.70 -5.38 -18.30
C PRO A 263 7.24 -5.56 -17.85
N LEU A 264 6.90 -5.32 -16.58
CA LEU A 264 5.55 -5.55 -16.05
C LEU A 264 4.70 -4.29 -16.08
N ASN A 265 3.44 -4.42 -16.53
CA ASN A 265 2.40 -3.43 -16.32
C ASN A 265 1.75 -3.64 -14.95
N VAL A 266 1.97 -2.71 -14.02
CA VAL A 266 1.57 -2.82 -12.62
C VAL A 266 0.47 -1.84 -12.30
N VAL A 267 -0.63 -2.35 -11.72
CA VAL A 267 -1.61 -1.55 -10.99
C VAL A 267 -1.28 -1.63 -9.51
N CYS A 268 -0.89 -0.49 -8.95
CA CYS A 268 -0.54 -0.34 -7.54
C CYS A 268 -1.64 0.44 -6.83
N ARG A 269 -2.23 -0.14 -5.78
CA ARG A 269 -3.14 0.58 -4.88
C ARG A 269 -2.43 1.03 -3.60
N PHE A 270 -2.64 2.26 -3.20
CA PHE A 270 -2.03 2.83 -2.00
C PHE A 270 -2.95 3.84 -1.32
N GLU A 271 -2.78 4.00 -0.01
CA GLU A 271 -3.28 5.14 0.74
C GLU A 271 -2.36 6.35 0.50
N ALA A 272 -2.93 7.52 0.23
CA ALA A 272 -2.24 8.80 0.17
C ALA A 272 -2.64 9.65 1.39
N ASP A 273 -1.65 10.22 2.08
CA ASP A 273 -1.87 10.86 3.37
C ASP A 273 -2.55 12.22 3.21
N ALA A 274 -2.08 13.04 2.27
CA ALA A 274 -2.55 14.41 2.05
C ALA A 274 -2.23 14.92 0.65
N TYR A 275 -2.54 16.20 0.39
CA TYR A 275 -2.04 16.94 -0.75
C TYR A 275 -1.61 18.37 -0.39
N ASP A 276 -0.74 18.98 -1.20
CA ASP A 276 -0.36 20.40 -1.11
C ASP A 276 -0.40 21.04 -2.51
N ASP A 277 -1.26 22.04 -2.68
CA ASP A 277 -1.47 22.79 -3.93
C ASP A 277 -0.63 24.09 -4.00
N GLY A 278 0.33 24.26 -3.09
CA GLY A 278 1.18 25.44 -2.99
C GLY A 278 2.58 25.27 -3.57
N ILE A 279 3.08 24.04 -3.72
CA ILE A 279 4.43 23.74 -4.23
C ILE A 279 4.44 23.48 -5.75
N ILE A 280 3.41 22.80 -6.27
CA ILE A 280 3.36 22.33 -7.65
C ILE A 280 2.07 22.87 -8.32
N PRO A 281 2.13 23.31 -9.61
CA PRO A 281 0.97 23.80 -10.34
C PRO A 281 -0.22 22.82 -10.36
N ASP A 282 -1.43 23.38 -10.53
CA ASP A 282 -2.70 22.64 -10.50
C ASP A 282 -3.09 21.97 -11.83
N ASP A 283 -2.09 21.71 -12.68
CA ASP A 283 -2.33 21.13 -13.99
C ASP A 283 -2.60 19.63 -13.86
N LEU A 284 -3.86 19.23 -14.09
CA LEU A 284 -4.24 17.83 -14.20
C LEU A 284 -3.57 17.18 -15.41
N THR A 285 -3.01 15.99 -15.22
CA THR A 285 -2.56 15.15 -16.34
C THR A 285 -3.75 14.76 -17.24
N GLN A 286 -3.48 14.34 -18.47
CA GLN A 286 -4.54 13.94 -19.42
C GLN A 286 -5.46 12.84 -18.86
N THR A 287 -4.91 11.90 -18.10
CA THR A 287 -5.63 10.79 -17.45
C THR A 287 -6.50 11.29 -16.30
N GLU A 288 -5.98 12.20 -15.48
CA GLU A 288 -6.74 12.85 -14.41
C GLU A 288 -7.88 13.70 -14.97
N ALA A 289 -7.63 14.50 -16.01
CA ALA A 289 -8.65 15.29 -16.69
C ALA A 289 -9.73 14.44 -17.37
N ALA A 290 -9.39 13.21 -17.82
CA ALA A 290 -10.37 12.28 -18.38
C ALA A 290 -11.30 11.70 -17.29
N ALA A 291 -10.78 11.47 -16.08
CA ALA A 291 -11.56 10.99 -14.94
C ALA A 291 -12.51 12.06 -14.35
N VAL A 292 -12.33 13.33 -14.69
CA VAL A 292 -13.24 14.45 -14.32
C VAL A 292 -14.57 14.41 -15.11
N ARG A 293 -14.66 13.70 -16.25
CA ARG A 293 -15.82 13.74 -17.16
C ARG A 293 -17.04 12.87 -16.76
N GLY A 294 -17.26 12.66 -15.46
CA GLY A 294 -18.35 11.82 -14.93
C GLY A 294 -19.26 12.46 -13.87
N ALA A 295 -19.23 13.79 -13.68
CA ALA A 295 -19.94 14.44 -12.59
C ALA A 295 -21.35 14.96 -12.99
N ASN A 296 -22.41 14.40 -12.38
CA ASN A 296 -23.69 15.09 -12.13
C ASN A 296 -24.42 14.51 -10.89
N GLU A 297 -24.53 15.37 -9.85
CA GLU A 297 -25.52 15.63 -8.79
C GLU A 297 -26.27 14.52 -7.97
N GLY A 298 -26.26 14.67 -6.61
CA GLY A 298 -27.36 14.28 -5.67
C GLY A 298 -27.01 13.61 -4.32
N GLY A 299 -27.33 14.23 -3.15
CA GLY A 299 -27.20 13.72 -1.74
C GLY A 299 -28.40 12.84 -1.25
N LEU A 300 -28.59 12.34 0.00
CA LEU A 300 -28.12 12.58 1.39
C LEU A 300 -28.53 11.39 2.34
N ALA A 301 -28.02 11.42 3.58
CA ALA A 301 -28.58 11.04 4.91
C ALA A 301 -29.07 9.60 5.27
N GLU A 302 -28.26 8.83 6.04
CA GLU A 302 -28.54 8.34 7.42
C GLU A 302 -27.44 7.33 7.89
N ARG A 303 -27.46 6.90 9.17
CA ARG A 303 -26.38 6.18 9.92
C ARG A 303 -26.78 4.73 10.34
N GLY A 304 -25.83 3.83 10.67
CA GLY A 304 -26.10 2.47 11.20
C GLY A 304 -24.91 1.65 11.80
N LYS A 305 -24.78 0.32 11.55
CA LYS A 305 -23.79 -0.66 12.12
C LYS A 305 -23.23 -1.73 11.15
N PHE A 306 -21.91 -1.91 10.98
CA PHE A 306 -21.25 -2.69 9.89
C PHE A 306 -21.79 -4.08 9.56
N THR A 307 -22.05 -4.33 8.28
CA THR A 307 -22.38 -5.67 7.74
C THR A 307 -21.37 -6.07 6.65
N TYR A 308 -20.53 -7.08 6.90
CA TYR A 308 -19.48 -7.50 5.95
C TYR A 308 -20.01 -8.02 4.60
N ASN A 309 -21.28 -8.45 4.57
CA ASN A 309 -21.95 -8.89 3.34
C ASN A 309 -22.72 -7.76 2.64
N ALA A 310 -22.78 -6.55 3.21
CA ALA A 310 -23.48 -5.44 2.58
C ALA A 310 -22.76 -5.03 1.28
N PRO A 311 -23.52 -4.73 0.19
CA PRO A 311 -22.93 -4.25 -1.04
C PRO A 311 -22.18 -2.93 -0.82
N ILE A 312 -21.18 -2.66 -1.67
CA ILE A 312 -20.52 -1.36 -1.66
C ILE A 312 -21.52 -0.30 -2.13
N ARG A 313 -21.76 0.71 -1.30
CA ARG A 313 -22.50 1.90 -1.69
C ARG A 313 -21.50 2.96 -2.15
N VAL A 314 -21.72 3.54 -3.32
CA VAL A 314 -20.86 4.60 -3.85
C VAL A 314 -21.58 5.93 -3.78
N LEU A 315 -20.98 6.91 -3.10
CA LEU A 315 -21.43 8.30 -3.14
C LEU A 315 -20.45 9.11 -3.98
N GLN A 316 -20.97 9.91 -4.91
CA GLN A 316 -20.13 10.75 -5.75
C GLN A 316 -19.80 12.05 -5.01
N LYS A 317 -18.61 12.11 -4.42
CA LYS A 317 -18.14 13.20 -3.55
C LYS A 317 -16.62 13.37 -3.67
N GLY A 318 -16.15 14.57 -3.37
CA GLY A 318 -14.73 14.93 -3.45
C GLY A 318 -14.29 15.22 -4.88
N HIS A 319 -13.03 15.61 -5.03
CA HIS A 319 -12.44 16.01 -6.30
C HIS A 319 -11.11 15.29 -6.54
N ILE A 320 -10.79 15.12 -7.83
CA ILE A 320 -9.51 14.55 -8.22
C ILE A 320 -8.44 15.62 -7.98
N ILE A 321 -7.49 15.29 -7.11
CA ILE A 321 -6.28 16.08 -6.92
C ILE A 321 -5.16 15.53 -7.82
N PRO A 322 -4.36 16.36 -8.50
CA PRO A 322 -3.23 15.90 -9.29
C PRO A 322 -2.27 15.00 -8.48
N THR A 323 -1.74 13.95 -9.10
CA THR A 323 -0.81 13.00 -8.49
C THR A 323 0.49 13.70 -8.07
N SER A 324 0.90 14.72 -8.81
CA SER A 324 2.05 15.57 -8.50
C SER A 324 1.90 16.32 -7.17
N GLN A 325 0.67 16.67 -6.77
CA GLN A 325 0.38 17.34 -5.49
C GLN A 325 0.23 16.36 -4.32
N MET A 326 0.28 15.04 -4.56
CA MET A 326 0.17 14.05 -3.49
C MET A 326 1.35 14.13 -2.54
N LEU A 327 1.02 14.04 -1.26
CA LEU A 327 1.92 14.25 -0.15
C LEU A 327 1.94 13.04 0.77
N GLU A 328 3.14 12.54 1.05
CA GLU A 328 3.39 11.60 2.15
C GLU A 328 3.81 12.40 3.39
N LEU A 329 3.18 12.10 4.53
CA LEU A 329 3.45 12.72 5.81
C LEU A 329 4.24 11.78 6.70
N LYS A 330 5.29 12.31 7.34
CA LYS A 330 6.10 11.55 8.30
C LYS A 330 6.42 12.37 9.53
N THR A 331 6.43 11.71 10.66
CA THR A 331 6.92 12.26 11.92
C THR A 331 7.87 11.28 12.57
N GLN A 332 8.92 11.80 13.20
CA GLN A 332 9.91 10.99 13.91
C GLN A 332 10.49 11.76 15.09
N ALA A 333 10.92 11.04 16.13
CA ALA A 333 11.59 11.68 17.25
C ALA A 333 12.86 12.38 16.75
N TYR A 334 13.03 13.65 17.14
CA TYR A 334 14.22 14.42 16.83
C TYR A 334 15.42 13.82 17.58
N ASN A 335 16.50 13.55 16.84
CA ASN A 335 17.78 13.13 17.40
C ASN A 335 18.86 14.17 17.04
N PRO A 336 19.39 14.93 18.02
CA PRO A 336 20.47 15.91 17.79
C PRO A 336 21.78 15.27 17.33
N GLU A 337 22.07 14.03 17.75
CA GLU A 337 23.34 13.33 17.51
C GLU A 337 23.42 12.68 16.11
N GLY A 338 22.36 12.79 15.32
CA GLY A 338 22.27 12.24 13.98
C GLY A 338 20.86 11.71 13.71
N ALA A 339 19.95 12.60 13.35
CA ALA A 339 18.67 12.17 12.79
C ALA A 339 18.93 11.58 11.40
N GLY A 340 18.91 10.24 11.30
CA GLY A 340 18.84 9.58 10.01
C GLY A 340 17.69 10.16 9.18
N LEU A 341 17.88 10.29 7.87
CA LEU A 341 16.81 10.66 6.96
C LEU A 341 15.66 9.65 7.10
N VAL A 342 14.41 10.14 7.11
CA VAL A 342 13.20 9.30 7.24
C VAL A 342 13.20 8.20 6.19
N GLN A 343 13.28 6.93 6.57
CA GLN A 343 13.32 5.84 5.58
C GLN A 343 11.91 5.56 5.03
N CYS A 344 11.59 6.14 3.87
CA CYS A 344 10.29 5.98 3.20
C CYS A 344 10.40 6.05 1.67
N GLN A 345 11.60 5.92 1.10
CA GLN A 345 11.79 6.06 -0.35
C GLN A 345 11.10 4.95 -1.13
N ASP A 346 11.00 3.74 -0.57
CA ASP A 346 10.20 2.65 -1.12
C ASP A 346 8.71 3.01 -1.15
N GLN A 347 8.19 3.66 -0.10
CA GLN A 347 6.82 4.17 -0.01
C GLN A 347 6.53 5.18 -1.11
N LEU A 348 7.40 6.18 -1.25
CA LEU A 348 7.30 7.22 -2.28
C LEU A 348 7.39 6.61 -3.69
N TRP A 349 8.34 5.69 -3.91
CA TRP A 349 8.59 5.10 -5.23
C TRP A 349 7.41 4.23 -5.72
N PHE A 350 6.84 3.36 -4.88
CA PHE A 350 5.69 2.53 -5.27
C PHE A 350 4.38 3.32 -5.36
N GLY A 351 4.21 4.37 -4.54
CA GLY A 351 3.05 5.28 -4.60
C GLY A 351 3.16 6.36 -5.67
N ARG A 352 4.33 6.49 -6.31
CA ARG A 352 4.65 7.56 -7.26
C ARG A 352 4.38 8.95 -6.67
N THR A 353 4.76 9.11 -5.40
CA THR A 353 4.53 10.33 -4.60
C THR A 353 5.83 11.09 -4.45
N ASN A 354 5.89 12.33 -4.92
CA ASN A 354 7.10 13.14 -4.90
C ASN A 354 7.21 14.01 -3.64
N LEU A 355 6.10 14.50 -3.10
CA LEU A 355 6.13 15.39 -1.95
C LEU A 355 6.25 14.59 -0.65
N LEU A 356 7.20 14.97 0.20
CA LEU A 356 7.41 14.41 1.53
C LEU A 356 7.51 15.55 2.54
N PHE A 357 6.55 15.65 3.45
CA PHE A 357 6.65 16.59 4.57
C PHE A 357 6.96 15.84 5.86
N THR A 358 8.02 16.29 6.54
CA THR A 358 8.49 15.68 7.78
C THR A 358 8.41 16.65 8.94
N GLY A 359 7.65 16.32 9.97
CA GLY A 359 7.61 17.03 11.25
C GLY A 359 8.36 16.28 12.35
N PRO A 360 9.67 16.51 12.57
CA PRO A 360 10.36 15.93 13.72
C PRO A 360 9.82 16.50 15.03
N TYR A 361 9.67 15.65 16.06
CA TYR A 361 9.15 16.04 17.37
C TYR A 361 10.14 15.82 18.51
N ASP A 362 10.03 16.64 19.56
CA ASP A 362 10.81 16.48 20.78
C ASP A 362 10.37 15.24 21.54
N LYS A 363 11.32 14.31 21.75
CA LYS A 363 11.06 13.05 22.44
C LYS A 363 10.59 13.33 23.88
N GLY A 364 9.39 12.86 24.22
CA GLY A 364 8.78 13.03 25.55
C GLY A 364 7.80 14.20 25.65
N LEU A 365 7.93 15.21 24.79
CA LEU A 365 6.98 16.33 24.74
C LEU A 365 5.98 16.21 23.58
N GLY A 366 6.37 15.57 22.47
CA GLY A 366 5.53 15.53 21.27
C GLY A 366 5.46 16.87 20.53
N THR A 367 6.33 17.83 20.88
CA THR A 367 6.36 19.16 20.28
C THR A 367 7.09 19.14 18.96
N VAL A 368 6.40 19.54 17.90
CA VAL A 368 6.97 19.79 16.57
C VAL A 368 7.42 21.24 16.51
N ASN A 369 8.73 21.44 16.40
CA ASN A 369 9.34 22.78 16.32
C ASN A 369 9.53 23.27 14.89
N ARG A 370 9.57 22.35 13.92
CA ARG A 370 9.77 22.64 12.50
C ARG A 370 9.12 21.58 11.63
N VAL A 371 8.75 21.97 10.42
CA VAL A 371 8.37 21.05 9.34
C VAL A 371 9.36 21.20 8.19
N LYS A 372 9.92 20.08 7.72
CA LYS A 372 10.68 20.04 6.48
C LYS A 372 9.72 19.72 5.33
N LYS A 373 9.54 20.64 4.40
CA LYS A 373 8.86 20.39 3.13
C LYS A 373 9.89 20.00 2.07
N GLU A 374 9.69 18.89 1.38
CA GLU A 374 10.65 18.36 0.41
C GLU A 374 9.90 17.85 -0.83
N ASP A 375 10.31 18.29 -2.01
CA ASP A 375 10.17 17.50 -3.23
C ASP A 375 11.28 16.45 -3.22
N ALA A 376 10.89 15.20 -3.02
CA ALA A 376 11.79 14.07 -2.82
C ALA A 376 12.21 13.40 -4.14
N THR A 377 11.96 14.01 -5.30
CA THR A 377 12.28 13.43 -6.62
C THR A 377 13.74 12.96 -6.71
N ASP A 378 14.71 13.84 -6.45
CA ASP A 378 16.14 13.50 -6.50
C ASP A 378 16.51 12.41 -5.49
N ARG A 379 15.92 12.49 -4.30
CA ARG A 379 16.14 11.52 -3.22
C ARG A 379 15.64 10.13 -3.60
N VAL A 380 14.48 10.04 -4.23
CA VAL A 380 13.91 8.80 -4.75
C VAL A 380 14.75 8.28 -5.92
N LYS A 381 15.26 9.14 -6.80
CA LYS A 381 16.16 8.76 -7.91
C LYS A 381 17.48 8.17 -7.46
N ILE A 382 18.09 8.74 -6.42
CA ILE A 382 19.29 8.17 -5.79
C ILE A 382 18.98 6.81 -5.17
N TRP A 383 17.84 6.68 -4.49
CA TRP A 383 17.41 5.41 -3.91
C TRP A 383 17.16 4.35 -4.99
N GLU A 384 16.42 4.68 -6.04
CA GLU A 384 16.13 3.81 -7.19
C GLU A 384 17.43 3.27 -7.80
N SER A 385 18.41 4.13 -8.02
CA SER A 385 19.71 3.75 -8.58
C SER A 385 20.45 2.75 -7.67
N LYS A 386 20.41 2.96 -6.35
CA LYS A 386 21.01 2.07 -5.35
C LYS A 386 20.24 0.77 -5.15
N GLN A 387 18.99 0.69 -5.60
CA GLN A 387 18.10 -0.45 -5.39
C GLN A 387 17.83 -1.25 -6.67
N GLN A 388 18.56 -0.99 -7.77
CA GLN A 388 18.29 -1.65 -9.05
C GLN A 388 18.36 -3.18 -8.97
N GLU A 389 19.34 -3.75 -8.29
CA GLU A 389 19.41 -5.22 -8.17
C GLU A 389 18.20 -5.80 -7.41
N PRO A 390 17.84 -5.35 -6.19
CA PRO A 390 16.62 -5.78 -5.52
C PRO A 390 15.32 -5.51 -6.31
N LEU A 391 15.20 -4.37 -7.00
CA LEU A 391 14.02 -4.06 -7.82
C LEU A 391 13.89 -5.03 -9.01
N ARG A 392 15.00 -5.38 -9.67
CA ARG A 392 15.04 -6.35 -10.76
C ARG A 392 14.76 -7.78 -10.27
N LYS A 393 15.23 -8.12 -9.05
CA LYS A 393 14.86 -9.39 -8.38
C LYS A 393 13.38 -9.43 -8.01
N LEU A 394 12.79 -8.32 -7.57
CA LEU A 394 11.35 -8.24 -7.31
C LEU A 394 10.53 -8.53 -8.59
N VAL A 395 10.92 -7.97 -9.73
CA VAL A 395 10.28 -8.28 -11.01
C VAL A 395 10.37 -9.78 -11.32
N ALA A 396 11.57 -10.37 -11.21
CA ALA A 396 11.78 -11.79 -11.45
C ALA A 396 10.90 -12.66 -10.53
N LEU A 397 10.77 -12.28 -9.26
CA LEU A 397 9.93 -12.95 -8.28
C LEU A 397 8.44 -12.90 -8.67
N LEU A 398 7.93 -11.75 -9.11
CA LEU A 398 6.55 -11.59 -9.56
C LEU A 398 6.25 -12.41 -10.83
N VAL A 399 7.20 -12.50 -11.75
CA VAL A 399 7.12 -13.38 -12.93
C VAL A 399 7.09 -14.84 -12.50
N ARG A 400 7.98 -15.25 -11.57
CA ARG A 400 8.02 -16.62 -11.03
C ARG A 400 6.68 -17.01 -10.42
N PHE A 401 6.07 -16.14 -9.60
CA PHE A 401 4.73 -16.39 -9.04
C PHE A 401 3.66 -16.63 -10.12
N ARG A 402 3.66 -15.83 -11.19
CA ARG A 402 2.73 -16.01 -12.31
C ARG A 402 2.94 -17.35 -13.00
N ASP A 403 4.19 -17.75 -13.21
CA ASP A 403 4.50 -18.99 -13.91
C ASP A 403 4.12 -20.23 -13.09
N VAL A 404 4.29 -20.20 -11.77
CA VAL A 404 3.76 -21.25 -10.89
C VAL A 404 2.24 -21.30 -10.98
N LEU A 405 1.57 -20.15 -10.81
CA LEU A 405 0.10 -20.08 -10.90
C LEU A 405 -0.46 -20.53 -12.25
N LYS A 406 0.28 -20.38 -13.36
CA LYS A 406 -0.16 -20.87 -14.69
C LYS A 406 -0.19 -22.40 -14.77
N ARG A 407 0.65 -23.10 -13.99
CA ARG A 407 0.72 -24.57 -13.93
C ARG A 407 -0.41 -25.16 -13.06
N GLU A 408 -0.99 -24.34 -12.18
CA GLU A 408 -2.07 -24.77 -11.28
C GLU A 408 -3.37 -25.15 -12.00
N ARG A 409 -4.05 -26.14 -11.44
CA ARG A 409 -5.30 -26.68 -11.99
C ARG A 409 -6.43 -25.65 -11.90
N ARG A 410 -7.24 -25.58 -12.96
CA ARG A 410 -8.51 -24.84 -12.98
C ARG A 410 -9.55 -25.51 -12.07
N PRO A 411 -10.57 -24.79 -11.55
CA PRO A 411 -10.99 -23.43 -11.93
C PRO A 411 -10.25 -22.29 -11.23
N ASN A 412 -9.64 -22.53 -10.07
CA ASN A 412 -9.01 -21.49 -9.25
C ASN A 412 -7.50 -21.63 -9.29
N ARG A 413 -6.84 -20.75 -10.05
CA ARG A 413 -5.38 -20.63 -10.02
C ARG A 413 -5.02 -19.69 -8.87
N ALA A 414 -4.81 -20.26 -7.69
CA ALA A 414 -4.57 -19.54 -6.45
C ALA A 414 -3.59 -20.29 -5.55
N LEU A 415 -2.72 -19.57 -4.85
CA LEU A 415 -1.72 -20.12 -3.94
C LEU A 415 -1.68 -19.34 -2.64
N VAL A 416 -1.29 -20.03 -1.57
CA VAL A 416 -0.90 -19.39 -0.30
C VAL A 416 0.62 -19.18 -0.33
N LEU A 417 1.04 -17.93 -0.30
CA LEU A 417 2.44 -17.52 -0.23
C LEU A 417 2.79 -17.21 1.23
N VAL A 418 3.82 -17.86 1.75
CA VAL A 418 4.22 -17.72 3.16
C VAL A 418 5.71 -17.52 3.27
N ARG A 419 6.13 -16.66 4.19
CA ARG A 419 7.48 -16.64 4.75
C ARG A 419 7.36 -16.94 6.24
N GLU A 420 7.75 -18.15 6.64
CA GLU A 420 7.50 -18.66 8.01
C GLU A 420 8.50 -18.13 9.04
N GLY A 421 9.75 -17.93 8.62
CA GLY A 421 10.84 -17.38 9.44
C GLY A 421 11.17 -15.93 9.09
N LYS A 422 11.91 -15.24 9.97
CA LYS A 422 12.39 -13.87 9.70
C LYS A 422 13.24 -13.79 8.43
N SER A 423 14.15 -14.76 8.25
CA SER A 423 15.14 -14.79 7.17
C SER A 423 14.91 -15.93 6.17
N GLY A 424 13.89 -16.76 6.36
CA GLY A 424 13.68 -17.97 5.55
C GLY A 424 13.21 -17.69 4.12
N PRO A 425 13.08 -18.74 3.30
CA PRO A 425 12.60 -18.64 1.92
C PRO A 425 11.11 -18.27 1.87
N ILE A 426 10.64 -17.90 0.68
CA ILE A 426 9.22 -17.86 0.38
C ILE A 426 8.78 -19.28 0.00
N VAL A 427 7.69 -19.75 0.60
CA VAL A 427 7.06 -21.04 0.30
C VAL A 427 5.70 -20.79 -0.34
N LEU A 428 5.49 -21.38 -1.52
CA LEU A 428 4.22 -21.38 -2.24
C LEU A 428 3.51 -22.71 -1.97
N ARG A 429 2.32 -22.63 -1.41
CA ARG A 429 1.47 -23.77 -1.05
C ARG A 429 0.18 -23.75 -1.87
N ALA A 430 -0.35 -24.93 -2.17
CA ALA A 430 -1.68 -25.07 -2.77
C ALA A 430 -2.72 -24.37 -1.89
N MET A 431 -3.72 -23.72 -2.50
CA MET A 431 -4.82 -23.09 -1.76
C MET A 431 -6.03 -24.02 -1.72
N GLU A 432 -6.45 -24.41 -0.51
CA GLU A 432 -7.63 -25.26 -0.31
C GLU A 432 -8.94 -24.45 -0.37
N GLU A 433 -8.90 -23.18 0.05
CA GLU A 433 -10.02 -22.26 -0.06
C GLU A 433 -10.38 -22.03 -1.54
N ARG A 434 -11.66 -22.20 -1.89
CA ARG A 434 -12.17 -21.85 -3.23
C ARG A 434 -12.40 -20.35 -3.37
N SER A 435 -11.37 -19.55 -3.11
CA SER A 435 -11.37 -18.10 -3.35
C SER A 435 -10.80 -17.79 -4.73
N ALA A 436 -11.29 -16.71 -5.34
CA ALA A 436 -10.87 -16.29 -6.68
C ALA A 436 -10.18 -14.91 -6.70
N GLY A 437 -9.95 -14.30 -5.52
CA GLY A 437 -9.25 -13.02 -5.34
C GLY A 437 -10.04 -11.78 -5.78
N VAL A 438 -10.80 -11.90 -6.87
CA VAL A 438 -11.71 -10.89 -7.43
C VAL A 438 -13.05 -11.58 -7.68
N ASP A 439 -14.15 -10.93 -7.37
CA ASP A 439 -15.48 -11.49 -7.60
C ASP A 439 -15.79 -11.64 -9.11
N ARG A 440 -16.86 -12.39 -9.39
CA ARG A 440 -17.22 -12.74 -10.76
C ARG A 440 -17.66 -11.53 -11.58
N GLU A 441 -18.42 -10.61 -10.99
CA GLU A 441 -18.97 -9.45 -11.69
C GLU A 441 -17.85 -8.52 -12.15
N MET A 442 -16.89 -8.22 -11.27
CA MET A 442 -15.73 -7.39 -11.60
C MET A 442 -14.81 -8.09 -12.60
N ARG A 443 -14.67 -9.43 -12.55
CA ARG A 443 -13.94 -10.15 -13.59
C ARG A 443 -14.60 -10.04 -14.96
N GLU A 444 -15.92 -10.22 -15.03
CA GLU A 444 -16.67 -10.10 -16.30
C GLU A 444 -16.61 -8.67 -16.85
N LYS A 445 -16.61 -7.67 -15.98
CA LYS A 445 -16.52 -6.25 -16.34
C LYS A 445 -15.12 -5.83 -16.84
N PHE A 446 -14.06 -6.17 -16.10
CA PHE A 446 -12.71 -5.63 -16.35
C PHE A 446 -11.79 -6.60 -17.10
N TRP A 447 -12.16 -7.87 -17.23
CA TRP A 447 -11.54 -8.85 -18.13
C TRP A 447 -12.58 -9.44 -19.07
N PRO A 448 -13.22 -8.63 -19.94
CA PRO A 448 -14.25 -9.13 -20.83
C PRO A 448 -13.69 -10.25 -21.70
N LEU A 449 -14.40 -11.38 -21.76
CA LEU A 449 -14.05 -12.45 -22.69
C LEU A 449 -14.25 -11.92 -24.12
N PRO A 450 -13.41 -12.31 -25.09
CA PRO A 450 -13.67 -12.01 -26.49
C PRO A 450 -15.08 -12.48 -26.82
N THR A 451 -15.94 -11.57 -27.25
CA THR A 451 -17.22 -11.96 -27.84
C THR A 451 -16.86 -12.76 -29.09
N HIS A 452 -16.93 -14.08 -29.01
CA HIS A 452 -16.94 -14.88 -30.22
C HIS A 452 -18.11 -14.34 -31.03
N GLY A 453 -17.78 -13.64 -32.13
CA GLY A 453 -18.76 -13.11 -33.05
C GLY A 453 -19.75 -14.21 -33.30
N ASN A 454 -21.00 -13.93 -32.91
CA ASN A 454 -22.11 -14.83 -33.10
C ASN A 454 -22.11 -15.14 -34.60
N ARG A 455 -21.53 -16.26 -35.03
CA ARG A 455 -21.74 -16.80 -36.37
C ARG A 455 -23.24 -16.99 -36.40
N GLY A 456 -23.92 -16.08 -37.09
CA GLY A 456 -25.36 -15.99 -37.09
C GLY A 456 -25.96 -17.34 -37.40
N ARG A 457 -26.40 -18.05 -36.34
CA ARG A 457 -27.61 -18.84 -36.47
C ARG A 457 -28.70 -17.79 -36.53
N GLY A 458 -29.10 -17.47 -37.75
CA GLY A 458 -30.30 -16.70 -38.02
C GLY A 458 -31.47 -17.32 -37.29
N GLY A 459 -31.77 -16.79 -36.11
CA GLY A 459 -33.01 -17.03 -35.40
C GLY A 459 -34.09 -16.19 -36.06
N GLY A 460 -34.52 -16.60 -37.25
CA GLY A 460 -35.79 -16.16 -37.80
C GLY A 460 -36.86 -16.44 -36.75
N ARG A 461 -37.56 -15.39 -36.32
CA ARG A 461 -38.77 -15.49 -35.52
C ARG A 461 -39.84 -16.19 -36.36
N GLY A 462 -39.82 -17.52 -36.35
CA GLY A 462 -40.92 -18.36 -36.81
C GLY A 462 -41.76 -18.73 -35.60
N ALA A 463 -42.94 -18.10 -35.48
CA ALA A 463 -43.98 -18.51 -34.54
C ALA A 463 -44.35 -19.97 -34.80
N PHE A 464 -44.25 -20.82 -33.79
CA PHE A 464 -44.83 -22.17 -33.84
C PHE A 464 -45.96 -22.29 -32.83
N ASN A 465 -47.16 -22.21 -33.39
CA ASN A 465 -48.41 -22.64 -32.82
C ASN A 465 -48.39 -24.17 -32.67
N GLY A 466 -48.96 -24.67 -31.56
CA GLY A 466 -48.99 -26.09 -31.24
C GLY A 466 -49.94 -26.88 -32.14
N GLY A 467 -49.58 -28.12 -32.47
CA GLY A 467 -50.47 -29.04 -33.17
C GLY A 467 -49.85 -30.37 -33.60
N HIS A 468 -50.16 -31.42 -32.83
CA HIS A 468 -50.47 -32.79 -33.26
C HIS A 468 -49.39 -33.73 -33.90
N ARG A 469 -49.19 -34.85 -33.19
CA ARG A 469 -49.11 -36.28 -33.59
C ARG A 469 -48.34 -36.67 -34.87
N GLY A 470 -47.39 -37.60 -34.72
CA GLY A 470 -46.98 -38.48 -35.82
C GLY A 470 -45.78 -39.38 -35.52
N ARG A 471 -45.96 -40.69 -35.73
CA ARG A 471 -45.03 -41.83 -35.57
C ARG A 471 -43.66 -41.67 -36.25
N GLY A 472 -42.64 -42.29 -35.63
CA GLY A 472 -41.87 -43.40 -36.21
C GLY A 472 -40.64 -43.07 -37.05
N GLY A 473 -39.48 -43.63 -36.67
CA GLY A 473 -38.33 -43.78 -37.55
C GLY A 473 -36.98 -43.82 -36.82
N GLN A 474 -36.46 -45.03 -36.58
CA GLN A 474 -35.04 -45.27 -36.28
C GLN A 474 -34.17 -44.89 -37.49
N PHE A 475 -33.01 -44.27 -37.26
CA PHE A 475 -31.79 -44.55 -38.04
C PHE A 475 -30.55 -44.13 -37.23
N VAL A 476 -29.55 -45.02 -37.18
CA VAL A 476 -28.21 -44.84 -36.59
C VAL A 476 -27.19 -44.62 -37.74
N PRO A 477 -25.89 -44.38 -37.50
CA PRO A 477 -25.16 -43.20 -37.97
C PRO A 477 -24.30 -43.46 -39.22
N ALA A 478 -23.89 -42.39 -39.91
CA ALA A 478 -22.85 -42.47 -40.94
C ALA A 478 -21.67 -41.56 -40.60
N GLN A 479 -20.49 -42.18 -40.66
CA GLN A 479 -19.16 -41.63 -40.51
C GLN A 479 -18.87 -40.52 -41.53
N GLY A 480 -18.07 -39.55 -41.12
CA GLY A 480 -17.40 -38.61 -42.02
C GLY A 480 -16.11 -38.10 -41.38
N ARG A 481 -14.99 -38.74 -41.74
CA ARG A 481 -13.62 -38.31 -41.43
C ARG A 481 -13.37 -36.91 -42.02
N GLY A 482 -12.66 -36.07 -41.27
CA GLY A 482 -12.07 -34.84 -41.74
C GLY A 482 -10.83 -34.53 -40.92
N ASP A 483 -9.69 -35.02 -41.39
CA ASP A 483 -8.36 -34.68 -40.88
C ASP A 483 -8.07 -33.19 -41.09
N PHE A 484 -7.68 -32.49 -40.04
CA PHE A 484 -6.98 -31.21 -40.14
C PHE A 484 -5.72 -31.24 -39.27
N ALA A 485 -4.58 -31.24 -39.94
CA ALA A 485 -3.25 -31.13 -39.34
C ALA A 485 -3.00 -29.68 -38.83
N PRO A 486 -2.15 -29.51 -37.80
CA PRO A 486 -1.86 -28.20 -37.21
C PRO A 486 -0.74 -27.45 -37.95
N SER A 487 -0.97 -26.19 -38.30
CA SER A 487 0.08 -25.31 -38.84
C SER A 487 0.91 -24.70 -37.70
N TYR A 488 2.20 -25.01 -37.71
CA TYR A 488 3.24 -24.29 -36.97
C TYR A 488 3.49 -22.92 -37.61
N GLY A 489 3.65 -21.88 -36.78
CA GLY A 489 4.09 -20.55 -37.20
C GLY A 489 4.92 -19.90 -36.10
N ARG A 490 6.23 -20.17 -36.09
CA ARG A 490 7.26 -19.39 -35.38
C ARG A 490 7.43 -18.03 -36.07
N GLY A 491 7.55 -16.96 -35.28
CA GLY A 491 8.13 -15.68 -35.72
C GLY A 491 9.03 -15.13 -34.61
N GLN A 492 10.33 -15.34 -34.75
CA GLN A 492 11.38 -14.66 -33.99
C GLN A 492 11.66 -13.30 -34.63
N PHE A 493 11.86 -12.25 -33.81
CA PHE A 493 12.42 -10.97 -34.23
C PHE A 493 13.55 -10.58 -33.26
N MET A 494 14.75 -10.36 -33.81
CA MET A 494 15.88 -9.64 -33.21
C MET A 494 16.58 -8.86 -34.34
N PRO A 495 17.35 -7.80 -34.02
CA PRO A 495 17.31 -6.53 -34.74
C PRO A 495 18.49 -6.30 -35.70
N ALA A 496 18.30 -5.39 -36.65
CA ALA A 496 19.35 -4.93 -37.54
C ALA A 496 20.09 -3.70 -36.95
N HIS A 497 21.41 -3.81 -36.98
CA HIS A 497 22.39 -2.76 -36.70
C HIS A 497 22.29 -1.59 -37.70
N ASN A 498 22.56 -0.37 -37.23
CA ASN A 498 23.25 0.61 -38.04
C ASN A 498 24.21 1.46 -37.17
N GLN A 499 25.51 1.30 -37.41
CA GLN A 499 26.58 2.15 -36.89
C GLN A 499 26.95 3.18 -37.96
N GLY A 500 27.26 4.41 -37.52
CA GLY A 500 27.97 5.37 -38.36
C GLY A 500 28.28 6.69 -37.64
N GLY A 501 29.52 6.82 -37.14
CA GLY A 501 30.35 8.03 -37.31
C GLY A 501 30.35 9.11 -36.21
N PHE A 502 31.52 9.32 -35.61
CA PHE A 502 31.87 10.29 -34.55
C PHE A 502 32.42 11.64 -35.13
N VAL A 503 31.97 12.77 -34.53
CA VAL A 503 32.54 14.13 -34.16
C VAL A 503 34.00 14.53 -34.60
N PRO A 504 34.51 15.82 -34.56
CA PRO A 504 34.01 17.04 -33.89
C PRO A 504 34.26 18.47 -34.49
N SER A 505 33.61 19.50 -33.91
CA SER A 505 34.24 20.66 -33.20
C SER A 505 33.65 22.09 -33.45
N ARG A 506 33.36 22.77 -32.33
CA ARG A 506 33.38 24.23 -32.01
C ARG A 506 32.49 25.26 -32.73
N GLY A 507 31.72 26.00 -31.92
CA GLY A 507 31.25 27.36 -32.22
C GLY A 507 30.43 27.98 -31.08
N ARG A 508 30.99 28.97 -30.39
CA ARG A 508 30.39 29.75 -29.29
C ARG A 508 29.15 30.54 -29.75
N GLY A 509 28.20 30.74 -28.84
CA GLY A 509 27.15 31.76 -28.96
C GLY A 509 26.49 32.05 -27.60
N GLN A 510 27.02 33.04 -26.88
CA GLN A 510 26.42 33.65 -25.69
C GLN A 510 25.15 34.43 -26.09
N PHE A 511 24.11 34.36 -25.28
CA PHE A 511 23.00 35.32 -25.31
C PHE A 511 22.90 35.99 -23.92
N VAL A 512 23.09 37.30 -23.90
CA VAL A 512 23.02 38.20 -22.72
C VAL A 512 21.88 39.20 -23.00
N PRO A 513 21.08 39.61 -21.99
CA PRO A 513 19.84 40.37 -22.19
C PRO A 513 20.08 41.88 -22.31
N PRO A 514 19.12 42.67 -22.82
CA PRO A 514 19.20 44.12 -22.74
C PRO A 514 18.54 44.64 -21.47
N ALA A 515 19.24 45.55 -20.79
CA ALA A 515 18.69 46.44 -19.78
C ALA A 515 18.92 47.90 -20.17
N GLN A 516 17.97 48.73 -19.71
CA GLN A 516 18.02 50.17 -19.41
C GLN A 516 17.30 51.14 -20.37
N GLY A 517 16.23 51.70 -19.82
CA GLY A 517 15.73 53.06 -20.07
C GLY A 517 15.05 53.56 -18.79
N ARG A 518 15.68 54.51 -18.09
CA ARG A 518 15.21 55.17 -16.87
C ARG A 518 14.06 56.14 -17.16
N GLY A 519 13.19 56.33 -16.17
CA GLY A 519 12.26 57.47 -16.08
C GLY A 519 11.71 57.60 -14.66
N ASP A 520 12.29 58.50 -13.88
CA ASP A 520 11.87 58.91 -12.53
C ASP A 520 10.47 59.54 -12.53
N SER A 521 9.68 59.31 -11.47
CA SER A 521 8.82 60.33 -10.81
C SER A 521 8.03 59.75 -9.63
N ALA A 522 8.24 60.32 -8.45
CA ALA A 522 7.32 60.35 -7.30
C ALA A 522 7.59 61.68 -6.56
N PRO A 523 6.76 62.17 -5.60
CA PRO A 523 5.34 61.94 -5.34
C PRO A 523 4.54 63.26 -5.20
N SER A 524 3.20 63.18 -5.10
CA SER A 524 2.36 64.33 -4.71
C SER A 524 1.53 64.01 -3.47
N ARG A 525 1.69 64.87 -2.46
CA ARG A 525 0.93 64.92 -1.20
C ARG A 525 -0.51 65.38 -1.45
N GLY A 526 -1.44 64.86 -0.65
CA GLY A 526 -2.78 65.44 -0.47
C GLY A 526 -3.38 65.01 0.86
N ARG A 527 -3.46 65.96 1.81
CA ARG A 527 -4.10 65.84 3.13
C ARG A 527 -5.60 66.15 3.05
N GLY A 528 -6.38 65.59 3.99
CA GLY A 528 -7.70 66.08 4.44
C GLY A 528 -8.54 64.93 5.02
N ARG A 529 -8.52 64.60 6.33
CA ARG A 529 -9.16 65.19 7.53
C ARG A 529 -10.70 65.28 7.52
N GLY A 530 -11.30 64.56 8.48
CA GLY A 530 -12.55 64.84 9.22
C GLY A 530 -13.80 64.13 8.69
N GLN A 531 -14.76 63.65 9.48
CA GLN A 531 -15.02 63.60 10.93
C GLN A 531 -16.20 62.62 11.16
N HIS A 532 -16.28 62.06 12.37
CA HIS A 532 -17.45 61.66 13.18
C HIS A 532 -18.77 61.25 12.49
N ASP A 533 -19.31 60.06 12.83
CA ASP A 533 -20.45 60.02 13.74
C ASP A 533 -20.72 58.63 14.35
N ALA A 534 -21.29 58.65 15.55
CA ALA A 534 -21.62 57.54 16.42
C ALA A 534 -23.12 57.22 16.39
N SER A 535 -23.50 55.96 16.63
CA SER A 535 -24.75 55.52 17.31
C SER A 535 -24.68 54.00 17.49
N ALA A 536 -24.56 53.44 18.69
CA ALA A 536 -25.52 53.33 19.80
C ALA A 536 -26.62 52.26 19.60
N SER A 537 -26.35 51.07 20.16
CA SER A 537 -27.20 50.24 21.03
C SER A 537 -28.70 50.07 20.76
N TYR A 538 -29.15 48.81 20.62
CA TYR A 538 -30.41 48.35 21.22
C TYR A 538 -30.43 46.82 21.42
N VAL A 539 -30.53 46.38 22.67
CA VAL A 539 -30.89 45.00 23.07
C VAL A 539 -32.01 45.14 24.10
N PRO A 540 -33.22 44.60 23.87
CA PRO A 540 -34.26 44.59 24.89
C PRO A 540 -34.18 43.34 25.77
N ARG A 541 -34.20 43.58 27.10
CA ARG A 541 -34.61 42.62 28.13
C ARG A 541 -36.12 42.77 28.41
N GLY A 542 -36.82 41.66 28.54
CA GLY A 542 -38.04 41.48 29.35
C GLY A 542 -38.13 39.97 29.64
N ARG A 543 -38.02 39.43 30.87
CA ARG A 543 -38.55 39.70 32.21
C ARG A 543 -40.00 39.20 32.41
N GLY A 544 -40.11 38.15 33.24
CA GLY A 544 -41.30 37.79 34.03
C GLY A 544 -42.00 36.52 33.53
N GLY A 545 -42.28 35.50 34.34
CA GLY A 545 -42.06 35.28 35.77
C GLY A 545 -43.01 34.21 36.31
N ARG A 546 -42.62 33.64 37.47
CA ARG A 546 -43.44 32.92 38.48
C ARG A 546 -44.07 31.57 38.04
N GLY A 547 -44.10 30.51 38.84
CA GLY A 547 -43.68 30.29 40.22
C GLY A 547 -44.28 29.00 40.79
N GLY A 548 -43.66 28.47 41.86
CA GLY A 548 -44.25 27.54 42.84
C GLY A 548 -43.75 26.10 42.77
N ARG A 549 -42.93 25.57 43.71
CA ARG A 549 -43.11 25.27 45.16
C ARG A 549 -43.51 23.80 45.41
N GLY A 550 -42.73 23.14 46.28
CA GLY A 550 -43.01 21.86 46.96
C GLY A 550 -41.80 20.91 46.89
N THR A 551 -40.86 20.85 47.85
CA THR A 551 -40.87 20.04 49.11
C THR A 551 -41.19 18.56 48.83
N SER A 552 -40.44 17.53 49.23
CA SER A 552 -39.59 17.32 50.41
C SER A 552 -38.86 15.95 50.31
N ASP A 553 -37.79 15.83 51.11
CA ASP A 553 -37.28 14.64 51.83
C ASP A 553 -36.63 13.42 51.14
N ALA A 554 -35.30 13.36 51.32
CA ALA A 554 -34.54 12.41 52.14
C ALA A 554 -34.79 10.89 52.02
N HIS A 555 -33.70 10.14 51.74
CA HIS A 555 -33.14 8.95 52.44
C HIS A 555 -32.02 8.39 51.52
N SER A 556 -30.72 8.55 51.79
CA SER A 556 -29.84 7.86 52.77
C SER A 556 -29.86 6.33 52.74
N ARG A 557 -28.63 5.78 52.68
CA ARG A 557 -28.14 4.41 52.90
C ARG A 557 -27.94 3.61 51.60
N LYS A 558 -26.77 3.02 51.32
CA LYS A 558 -25.54 2.84 52.13
C LYS A 558 -24.38 2.58 51.17
#